data_AF-A0A093ES65-F1
#
_entry.id   AF-A0A093ES65-F1
#
_cell.length_a   1.000
_cell.length_b   1.000
_cell.length_c   1.000
_cell.angle_alpha   90.00
_cell.angle_beta   90.00
_cell.angle_gamma   90.00
#
_symmetry.space_group_name_H-M   'P 1'
#
loop_
_entity.id
_entity.type
_entity.pdbx_description
1 polymer ?
#
loop_
_entity_poly.entity_id
_entity_poly.type
_entity_poly.pdbx_seq_one_letter_code
_entity_poly.pdbx_strand_id
1 'polypeptide(L)'
;PYRDRVIHLLALRCYKKPELLARLQKDGISQKDRNSLGIILYQVASLNPKDNSFSLKDFLFKEIQKDWPGYSETEKRSLELILSRKLNPSQNATSTSHVEPPATPNKDVPS
;
A
#
# COMPACT_ATOMS: atom_id res chain seq x y z
N PRO A 1 -18.05 3.34 -2.58
CA PRO A 1 -17.70 3.88 -1.25
C PRO A 1 -17.11 2.87 -0.25
N TYR A 2 -17.68 1.66 -0.06
CA TYR A 2 -17.10 0.65 0.86
C TYR A 2 -16.00 -0.19 0.22
N ARG A 3 -16.22 -0.66 -1.03
CA ARG A 3 -15.21 -1.35 -1.84
C ARG A 3 -13.93 -0.52 -1.93
N ASP A 4 -14.07 0.76 -2.27
CA ASP A 4 -12.96 1.72 -2.36
C ASP A 4 -12.21 1.81 -1.04
N ARG A 5 -12.90 1.85 0.10
CA ARG A 5 -12.26 1.92 1.41
C ARG A 5 -11.41 0.68 1.71
N VAL A 6 -11.92 -0.50 1.38
CA VAL A 6 -11.16 -1.76 1.49
C VAL A 6 -9.93 -1.74 0.59
N ILE A 7 -10.09 -1.27 -0.64
CA ILE A 7 -9.00 -1.12 -1.61
C ILE A 7 -7.91 -0.20 -1.04
N HIS A 8 -8.29 0.99 -0.57
CA HIS A 8 -7.36 1.97 -0.01
C HIS A 8 -6.63 1.47 1.23
N LEU A 9 -7.30 0.68 2.09
CA LEU A 9 -6.64 0.03 3.23
C LEU A 9 -5.59 -0.98 2.76
N LEU A 10 -5.96 -1.88 1.85
CA LEU A 10 -5.05 -2.92 1.34
C LEU A 10 -3.90 -2.36 0.48
N ALA A 11 -4.06 -1.16 -0.06
CA ALA A 11 -3.04 -0.50 -0.86
C ALA A 11 -1.81 -0.10 -0.04
N LEU A 12 -2.00 0.21 1.25
CA LEU A 12 -0.91 0.56 2.17
C LEU A 12 -0.16 -0.68 2.67
N ARG A 13 -0.88 -1.76 2.99
CA ARG A 13 -0.29 -3.01 3.46
C ARG A 13 -1.23 -4.19 3.29
N CYS A 14 -0.68 -5.39 3.33
CA CYS A 14 -1.45 -6.63 3.41
C CYS A 14 -2.18 -6.68 4.76
N TYR A 15 -3.45 -7.09 4.78
CA TYR A 15 -4.24 -7.20 6.01
C TYR A 15 -4.86 -8.59 6.15
N LYS A 16 -4.95 -9.09 7.39
CA LYS A 16 -5.73 -10.30 7.70
C LYS A 16 -7.21 -9.95 7.79
N LYS A 17 -8.09 -10.92 7.51
CA LYS A 17 -9.54 -10.75 7.65
C LYS A 17 -9.98 -10.17 9.02
N PRO A 18 -9.53 -10.71 10.18
CA PRO A 18 -9.92 -10.16 11.48
C PRO A 18 -9.39 -8.75 11.74
N GLU A 19 -8.15 -8.47 11.33
CA GLU A 19 -7.53 -7.14 11.44
C GLU A 19 -8.30 -6.09 10.64
N LEU A 20 -8.60 -6.40 9.38
CA LEU A 20 -9.36 -5.52 8.50
C LEU A 20 -10.77 -5.29 9.05
N LEU A 21 -11.41 -6.36 9.54
CA LEU A 21 -12.74 -6.28 10.13
C LEU A 21 -12.77 -5.40 11.40
N ALA A 22 -11.75 -5.50 12.25
CA ALA A 22 -11.62 -4.66 13.44
C ALA A 22 -11.44 -3.19 13.07
N ARG A 23 -10.62 -2.90 12.05
CA ARG A 23 -10.41 -1.54 11.56
C ARG A 23 -11.70 -0.94 10.99
N LEU A 24 -12.40 -1.71 10.17
CA LEU A 24 -13.66 -1.29 9.57
C LEU A 24 -14.75 -1.09 10.62
N GLN A 25 -14.81 -1.94 11.65
CA GLN A 25 -15.74 -1.75 12.77
C GLN A 25 -15.55 -0.43 13.51
N LYS A 26 -14.29 -0.03 13.75
CA LYS A 26 -13.99 1.27 14.37
C LYS A 26 -14.51 2.45 13.55
N ASP A 27 -14.69 2.24 12.26
CA ASP A 27 -15.23 3.21 11.31
C ASP A 27 -16.77 3.23 11.28
N GLY A 28 -17.44 2.36 12.04
CA GLY A 28 -18.90 2.30 12.10
C GLY A 28 -19.55 1.63 10.89
N ILE A 29 -18.87 0.64 10.28
CA ILE A 29 -19.47 -0.10 9.15
C ILE A 29 -20.74 -0.84 9.56
N SER A 30 -21.73 -0.89 8.66
CA SER A 30 -22.98 -1.60 8.91
C SER A 30 -22.81 -3.12 8.78
N GLN A 31 -23.73 -3.88 9.37
CA GLN A 31 -23.72 -5.35 9.32
C GLN A 31 -23.77 -5.89 7.88
N LYS A 32 -24.46 -5.19 6.97
CA LYS A 32 -24.48 -5.52 5.52
C LYS A 32 -23.08 -5.51 4.91
N ASP A 33 -22.29 -4.47 5.18
CA ASP A 33 -20.94 -4.28 4.65
C ASP A 33 -19.99 -5.33 5.23
N ARG A 34 -20.25 -5.71 6.48
CA ARG A 34 -19.56 -6.78 7.18
C ARG A 34 -19.77 -8.13 6.49
N ASN A 35 -20.99 -8.43 6.09
CA ASN A 35 -21.32 -9.65 5.36
C ASN A 35 -20.72 -9.64 3.94
N SER A 36 -20.75 -8.48 3.27
CA SER A 36 -20.14 -8.30 1.95
C SER A 36 -18.61 -8.24 1.98
N LEU A 37 -17.97 -8.01 3.12
CA LEU A 37 -16.52 -7.85 3.24
C LEU A 37 -15.76 -9.05 2.68
N GLY A 38 -16.22 -10.27 2.98
CA GLY A 38 -15.58 -11.48 2.47
C GLY A 38 -15.60 -11.56 0.94
N ILE A 39 -16.74 -11.21 0.34
CA ILE A 39 -16.94 -11.21 -1.12
C ILE A 39 -16.07 -10.12 -1.76
N ILE A 40 -16.07 -8.91 -1.19
CA ILE A 40 -15.28 -7.78 -1.68
C ILE A 40 -13.79 -8.10 -1.59
N LEU A 41 -13.33 -8.62 -0.46
CA LEU A 41 -11.95 -9.06 -0.27
C LEU A 41 -11.52 -10.04 -1.35
N TYR A 42 -12.34 -11.02 -1.69
CA TYR A 42 -12.01 -11.99 -2.74
C TYR A 42 -11.96 -11.35 -4.14
N GLN A 43 -12.82 -10.35 -4.39
CA GLN A 43 -12.84 -9.63 -5.67
C GLN A 43 -11.66 -8.67 -5.84
N VAL A 44 -11.28 -7.93 -4.79
CA VAL A 44 -10.27 -6.88 -4.88
C VAL A 44 -8.89 -7.29 -4.37
N ALA A 45 -8.81 -8.37 -3.60
CA ALA A 45 -7.57 -8.84 -2.99
C ALA A 45 -7.29 -10.31 -3.33
N SER A 46 -6.01 -10.67 -3.33
CA SER A 46 -5.56 -12.06 -3.35
C SER A 46 -5.38 -12.54 -1.92
N LEU A 47 -6.05 -13.64 -1.57
CA LEU A 47 -5.83 -14.36 -0.33
C LEU A 47 -4.52 -15.15 -0.43
N ASN A 48 -3.60 -14.89 0.50
CA ASN A 48 -2.38 -15.68 0.64
C ASN A 48 -2.65 -16.85 1.60
N PRO A 49 -2.68 -18.11 1.11
CA PRO A 49 -2.97 -19.28 1.95
C PRO A 49 -1.87 -19.57 2.98
N LYS A 50 -0.67 -18.98 2.85
CA LYS A 50 0.43 -19.20 3.79
C LYS A 50 0.22 -18.53 5.16
N ASP A 51 -0.46 -17.39 5.17
CA ASP A 51 -0.61 -16.56 6.39
C ASP A 51 -2.04 -15.99 6.54
N ASN A 52 -2.96 -16.40 5.67
CA ASN A 52 -4.34 -15.89 5.60
C ASN A 52 -4.43 -14.36 5.46
N SER A 53 -3.40 -13.78 4.83
CA SER A 53 -3.29 -12.35 4.58
C SER A 53 -3.86 -12.01 3.20
N PHE A 54 -4.62 -10.92 3.13
CA PHE A 54 -5.19 -10.38 1.90
C PHE A 54 -4.28 -9.27 1.39
N SER A 55 -3.87 -9.38 0.13
CA SER A 55 -3.05 -8.38 -0.56
C SER A 55 -3.84 -7.80 -1.73
N LEU A 56 -3.82 -6.48 -1.93
CA LEU A 56 -4.55 -5.86 -3.04
C LEU A 56 -4.04 -6.42 -4.39
N LYS A 57 -4.94 -6.64 -5.36
CA LYS A 57 -4.56 -7.12 -6.70
C LYS A 57 -3.92 -5.98 -7.50
N ASP A 58 -2.92 -6.31 -8.33
CA ASP A 58 -2.11 -5.34 -9.06
C ASP A 58 -2.90 -4.38 -9.92
N PHE A 59 -3.94 -4.86 -10.60
CA PHE A 59 -4.78 -4.01 -11.45
C PHE A 59 -5.59 -2.97 -10.67
N LEU A 60 -5.83 -3.13 -9.36
CA LEU A 60 -6.54 -2.13 -8.56
C LEU A 60 -5.61 -1.03 -8.04
N PHE A 61 -4.29 -1.21 -8.10
CA PHE A 61 -3.36 -0.14 -7.72
C PHE A 61 -3.52 1.11 -8.60
N LYS A 62 -4.02 0.94 -9.82
CA LYS A 62 -4.36 2.07 -10.70
C LYS A 62 -5.63 2.82 -10.27
N GLU A 63 -6.50 2.20 -9.48
CA GLU A 63 -7.74 2.83 -8.95
C GLU A 63 -7.49 3.60 -7.64
N ILE A 64 -6.27 3.57 -7.10
CA ILE A 64 -5.93 4.19 -5.83
C ILE A 64 -5.89 5.71 -5.94
N GLN A 65 -6.60 6.37 -5.03
CA GLN A 65 -6.63 7.84 -4.95
C GLN A 65 -5.68 8.33 -3.87
N LYS A 66 -4.68 9.13 -4.28
CA LYS A 66 -3.72 9.77 -3.35
C LYS A 66 -4.40 10.78 -2.41
N ASP A 67 -5.53 11.35 -2.84
CA ASP A 67 -6.29 12.32 -2.05
C ASP A 67 -7.42 11.69 -1.22
N TRP A 68 -7.32 10.39 -0.92
CA TRP A 68 -8.32 9.73 -0.09
C TRP A 68 -8.35 10.35 1.33
N PRO A 69 -9.53 10.73 1.86
CA PRO A 69 -9.65 11.39 3.16
C PRO A 69 -9.19 10.52 4.34
N GLY A 70 -9.05 9.21 4.12
CA GLY A 70 -8.51 8.28 5.11
C GLY A 70 -6.99 8.21 5.18
N TYR A 71 -6.25 8.92 4.32
CA TYR A 71 -4.79 8.93 4.33
C TYR A 71 -4.22 10.18 4.98
N SER A 72 -3.37 9.97 5.96
CA SER A 72 -2.41 10.96 6.44
C SER A 72 -1.33 11.25 5.40
N GLU A 73 -0.66 12.39 5.53
CA GLU A 73 0.44 12.78 4.64
C GLU A 73 1.56 11.72 4.55
N THR A 74 1.84 11.07 5.68
CA THR A 74 2.78 9.94 5.77
C THR A 74 2.29 8.73 4.99
N GLU A 75 0.99 8.40 5.08
CA GLU A 75 0.39 7.31 4.31
C GLU A 75 0.39 7.62 2.81
N LYS A 76 0.13 8.87 2.41
CA LYS A 76 0.22 9.31 1.00
C LYS A 76 1.62 9.07 0.42
N ARG A 77 2.67 9.45 1.15
CA ARG A 77 4.08 9.18 0.77
C ARG A 77 4.36 7.68 0.67
N SER A 78 3.92 6.91 1.65
CA SER A 78 4.12 5.45 1.69
C SER A 78 3.45 4.77 0.49
N LEU A 79 2.22 5.19 0.18
CA LEU A 79 1.44 4.69 -0.93
C LEU A 79 2.13 4.95 -2.27
N GLU A 80 2.70 6.15 -2.46
CA GLU A 80 3.44 6.49 -3.67
C GLU A 80 4.65 5.57 -3.90
N LEU A 81 5.38 5.24 -2.84
CA LEU A 81 6.49 4.27 -2.90
C LEU A 81 6.00 2.86 -3.25
N ILE A 82 4.89 2.43 -2.65
CA ILE A 82 4.29 1.12 -2.92
C ILE A 82 3.80 1.04 -4.37
N LEU A 83 3.11 2.07 -4.85
CA LEU A 83 2.62 2.16 -6.22
C LEU A 83 3.77 2.11 -7.21
N SER A 84 4.84 2.88 -6.97
CA SER A 84 6.04 2.90 -7.82
C SER A 84 6.71 1.52 -7.87
N ARG A 85 6.80 0.82 -6.73
CA ARG A 85 7.38 -0.54 -6.68
C ARG A 85 6.49 -1.58 -7.36
N LYS A 86 5.16 -1.43 -7.27
CA LYS A 86 4.20 -2.42 -7.78
C LYS A 86 3.85 -2.25 -9.25
N LEU A 87 3.79 -1.02 -9.77
CA LEU A 87 3.61 -0.79 -11.20
C LEU A 87 4.91 -1.02 -11.99
N ASN A 88 6.08 -0.98 -11.32
CA ASN A 88 7.39 -1.04 -11.95
C ASN A 88 8.23 -2.14 -11.29
N PRO A 89 7.93 -3.44 -11.52
CA PRO A 89 8.71 -4.53 -10.92
C PRO A 89 10.16 -4.61 -11.42
N SER A 90 10.53 -3.86 -12.47
CA SER A 90 11.82 -3.99 -13.15
C SER A 90 13.01 -3.26 -12.47
N GLN A 91 12.85 -2.60 -11.31
CA GLN A 91 13.91 -1.75 -10.75
C GLN A 91 14.26 -1.94 -9.27
N ASN A 92 13.78 -2.99 -8.59
CA ASN A 92 14.07 -3.17 -7.16
C ASN A 92 14.87 -4.44 -6.81
N ALA A 93 15.89 -4.74 -7.60
CA ALA A 93 17.14 -5.18 -6.97
C ALA A 93 17.93 -3.90 -6.66
N THR A 94 18.25 -3.66 -5.38
CA THR A 94 19.08 -2.56 -4.87
C THR A 94 18.35 -1.26 -4.55
N SER A 95 18.16 -0.98 -3.27
CA SER A 95 18.57 0.30 -2.64
C SER A 95 18.30 0.24 -1.14
N THR A 96 19.25 -0.40 -0.46
CA THR A 96 19.94 0.12 0.73
C THR A 96 19.49 1.53 1.13
N SER A 97 18.76 1.63 2.24
CA SER A 97 18.75 2.84 3.04
C SER A 97 20.03 2.87 3.87
N HIS A 98 21.05 3.57 3.37
CA HIS A 98 21.99 4.26 4.25
C HIS A 98 22.50 5.52 3.53
N VAL A 99 21.88 6.63 3.92
CA VAL A 99 22.37 8.02 4.04
C VAL A 99 23.04 8.73 2.84
N GLU A 100 22.29 9.72 2.34
CA GLU A 100 22.60 11.16 2.11
C GLU A 100 23.94 11.63 1.43
N PRO A 101 23.93 12.72 0.62
CA PRO A 101 24.83 13.02 -0.52
C PRO A 101 25.71 14.28 -0.28
N PRO A 102 25.91 15.21 -1.25
CA PRO A 102 26.67 15.18 -2.52
C PRO A 102 27.90 16.14 -2.50
N ALA A 103 28.91 15.90 -3.34
CA ALA A 103 29.64 16.93 -4.14
C ALA A 103 31.00 16.40 -4.64
N THR A 104 31.16 16.43 -5.97
CA THR A 104 32.44 16.51 -6.70
C THR A 104 33.09 17.91 -6.48
N PRO A 105 34.25 18.31 -7.06
CA PRO A 105 35.23 17.62 -7.90
C PRO A 105 36.72 17.87 -7.49
N ASN A 106 37.58 17.04 -8.05
CA ASN A 106 39.03 17.17 -8.23
C ASN A 106 39.58 18.62 -8.39
N LYS A 107 40.57 18.96 -7.55
CA LYS A 107 41.74 19.86 -7.76
C LYS A 107 42.64 19.66 -6.54
N ASP A 108 43.95 19.46 -6.60
CA ASP A 108 44.96 20.22 -7.34
C ASP A 108 46.29 19.45 -7.24
N VAL A 109 47.06 19.43 -8.33
CA VAL A 109 48.53 19.26 -8.35
C VAL A 109 49.13 20.69 -8.38
N PRO A 110 50.37 21.06 -7.95
CA PRO A 110 51.59 20.30 -7.60
C PRO A 110 52.35 20.80 -6.34
N SER A 111 53.44 20.11 -5.96
CA SER A 111 54.82 20.66 -5.85
C SER A 111 55.82 19.53 -5.62
#